data_AF-A0A2E4V1Y1-F1
#
_entry.id   AF-A0A2E4V1Y1-F1
#
_cell.length_a   1.000
_cell.length_b   1.000
_cell.length_c   1.000
_cell.angle_alpha   90.00
_cell.angle_beta   90.00
_cell.angle_gamma   90.00
#
_symmetry.space_group_name_H-M   'P 1'
#
loop_
_entity.id
_entity.type
_entity.pdbx_description
1 polymer ?
#
loop_
_entity_poly.entity_id
_entity_poly.type
_entity_poly.pdbx_seq_one_letter_code
_entity_poly.pdbx_strand_id
1 'polypeptide(L)'
;MIERLSTKVFSEEFKNKTERVFVTLSIVSFVIHLLLIFLKYVNVLNFSDDNLLTNPIAAIYTPFSFILVYEVFLVVYYLPRSISQYIRKQYEIITLIIVRRIFKDMANIDVTADWFNQQYDLQLTYDLVSTLVLFFIIFLFNYFNTRNKKLNLKKEKVE
;
A
#
# COMPACT_ATOMS: atom_id res chain seq x y z
N MET A 1 28.20 12.19 -17.91
CA MET A 1 26.85 11.75 -18.37
C MET A 1 26.00 11.24 -17.21
N ILE A 2 26.55 10.44 -16.28
CA ILE A 2 25.86 9.89 -15.10
C ILE A 2 25.41 10.98 -14.10
N GLU A 3 26.22 12.01 -13.82
CA GLU A 3 25.85 13.11 -12.91
C GLU A 3 24.68 13.98 -13.42
N ARG A 4 24.52 14.11 -14.75
CA ARG A 4 23.37 14.82 -15.33
C ARG A 4 22.08 13.99 -15.26
N LEU A 5 22.21 12.66 -15.25
CA LEU A 5 21.08 11.75 -15.09
C LEU A 5 20.64 11.68 -13.61
N SER A 6 21.58 11.63 -12.66
CA SER A 6 21.25 11.62 -11.23
C SER A 6 20.53 12.90 -10.81
N THR A 7 21.07 14.07 -11.15
CA THR A 7 20.45 15.36 -10.81
C THR A 7 19.04 15.51 -11.38
N LYS A 8 18.79 14.95 -12.57
CA LYS A 8 17.46 14.96 -13.19
C LYS A 8 16.47 13.98 -12.52
N VAL A 9 16.91 12.76 -12.18
CA VAL A 9 16.07 11.74 -11.51
C VAL A 9 15.73 12.14 -10.08
N PHE A 10 16.65 12.79 -9.36
CA PHE A 10 16.42 13.28 -7.99
C PHE A 10 15.77 14.68 -7.93
N SER A 11 15.39 15.25 -9.07
CA SER A 11 14.67 16.53 -9.11
C SER A 11 13.25 16.40 -8.59
N GLU A 12 12.74 17.46 -7.98
CA GLU A 12 11.36 17.50 -7.46
C GLU A 12 10.33 17.53 -8.60
N GLU A 13 10.68 18.15 -9.74
CA GLU A 13 9.87 18.12 -10.96
C GLU A 13 9.67 16.69 -11.49
N PHE A 14 10.74 15.89 -11.56
CA PHE A 14 10.66 14.51 -12.01
C PHE A 14 9.80 13.67 -11.07
N LYS A 15 9.95 13.86 -9.75
CA LYS A 15 9.13 13.20 -8.73
C LYS A 15 7.65 13.50 -8.93
N ASN A 16 7.28 14.77 -9.07
CA ASN A 16 5.89 15.20 -9.23
C ASN A 16 5.28 14.72 -10.56
N LYS A 17 6.08 14.71 -11.63
CA LYS A 17 5.65 14.17 -12.92
C LYS A 17 5.39 12.67 -12.84
N THR A 18 6.29 11.94 -12.18
CA THR A 18 6.18 10.49 -11.97
C THR A 18 4.94 10.16 -11.12
N GLU A 19 4.72 10.91 -10.04
CA GLU A 19 3.53 10.78 -9.20
C GLU A 19 2.24 10.92 -10.00
N ARG A 20 2.15 12.00 -10.81
CA ARG A 20 0.96 12.24 -11.65
C ARG A 20 0.73 11.09 -12.63
N VAL A 21 1.78 10.51 -13.21
CA VAL A 21 1.69 9.36 -14.10
C VAL A 21 1.14 8.14 -13.36
N PHE A 22 1.72 7.77 -12.22
CA PHE A 22 1.28 6.59 -11.47
C PHE A 22 -0.15 6.74 -10.91
N VAL A 23 -0.52 7.92 -10.42
CA VAL A 23 -1.90 8.21 -9.98
C VAL A 23 -2.88 8.08 -11.15
N THR A 24 -2.54 8.65 -12.31
CA THR A 24 -3.39 8.55 -13.50
C THR A 24 -3.53 7.10 -13.96
N LEU A 25 -2.42 6.35 -14.01
CA LEU A 25 -2.44 4.91 -14.32
C LEU A 25 -3.29 4.12 -13.32
N SER A 26 -3.21 4.45 -12.03
CA SER A 26 -4.02 3.81 -10.99
C SER A 26 -5.51 4.01 -11.23
N ILE A 27 -5.94 5.24 -11.52
CA ILE A 27 -7.34 5.56 -11.77
C ILE A 27 -7.83 4.88 -13.06
N VAL A 28 -7.09 5.03 -14.17
CA VAL A 28 -7.47 4.46 -15.46
C VAL A 28 -7.55 2.94 -15.39
N SER A 29 -6.56 2.30 -14.78
CA SER A 29 -6.56 0.84 -14.63
C SER A 29 -7.68 0.33 -13.72
N PHE A 30 -8.03 1.07 -12.65
CA PHE A 30 -9.18 0.74 -11.81
C PHE A 30 -10.50 0.77 -12.59
N VAL A 31 -10.72 1.83 -13.38
CA VAL A 31 -11.92 1.96 -14.23
C VAL A 31 -11.96 0.85 -15.27
N ILE A 32 -10.84 0.55 -15.94
CA ILE A 32 -10.77 -0.55 -16.91
C ILE A 32 -11.07 -1.89 -16.23
N HIS A 33 -10.52 -2.13 -15.04
CA HIS A 33 -10.77 -3.38 -14.31
C HIS A 33 -12.25 -3.54 -13.95
N LEU A 34 -12.90 -2.49 -13.43
CA LEU A 34 -14.33 -2.51 -13.16
C LEU A 34 -15.16 -2.73 -14.43
N LEU A 35 -14.76 -2.12 -15.54
CA LEU A 35 -15.41 -2.31 -16.84
C LEU A 35 -15.31 -3.77 -17.28
N LEU A 36 -14.15 -4.42 -17.12
CA LEU A 36 -14.00 -5.85 -17.43
C LEU A 36 -14.90 -6.74 -16.57
N ILE A 37 -15.01 -6.45 -15.27
CA ILE A 37 -15.91 -7.17 -14.36
C ILE A 37 -17.37 -6.98 -14.80
N PHE A 38 -17.76 -5.76 -15.17
CA PHE A 38 -19.10 -5.47 -15.68
C PHE A 38 -19.40 -6.20 -16.99
N LEU A 39 -18.44 -6.24 -17.93
CA LEU A 39 -18.58 -6.97 -19.20
C LEU A 39 -18.70 -8.48 -18.99
N LYS A 40 -17.99 -9.04 -18.00
CA LYS A 40 -18.18 -10.45 -17.59
C LYS A 40 -19.58 -10.66 -17.02
N TYR A 41 -20.06 -9.77 -16.14
CA TYR A 41 -21.39 -9.86 -15.53
C TYR A 41 -22.53 -9.88 -16.56
N VAL A 42 -22.40 -9.14 -17.67
CA VAL A 42 -23.40 -9.16 -18.76
C VAL A 42 -23.19 -10.28 -19.79
N ASN A 43 -22.31 -11.26 -19.51
CA ASN A 43 -21.96 -12.39 -20.38
C ASN A 43 -21.45 -11.98 -21.78
N VAL A 44 -20.88 -10.78 -21.92
CA VAL A 44 -20.26 -10.34 -23.19
C VAL A 44 -18.87 -10.95 -23.37
N LEU A 45 -18.17 -11.23 -22.26
CA LEU A 45 -16.84 -11.84 -22.25
C LEU A 45 -16.84 -13.10 -21.38
N ASN A 46 -16.51 -14.25 -21.98
CA ASN A 46 -16.33 -15.52 -21.26
C ASN A 46 -14.84 -15.71 -20.92
N PHE A 47 -14.40 -15.06 -19.84
CA PHE A 47 -13.12 -15.39 -19.19
C PHE A 47 -13.29 -16.54 -18.21
N SER A 48 -12.19 -17.23 -17.89
CA SER A 48 -12.13 -18.21 -16.80
C SER A 48 -12.69 -17.64 -15.48
N ASP A 49 -13.16 -18.51 -14.59
CA ASP A 49 -13.67 -18.14 -13.26
C ASP A 49 -12.57 -17.77 -12.27
N ASP A 50 -11.73 -16.83 -12.67
CA ASP A 50 -10.79 -16.18 -11.78
C ASP A 50 -11.50 -15.14 -10.90
N ASN A 51 -11.30 -15.25 -9.58
CA ASN A 51 -11.91 -14.38 -8.57
C ASN A 51 -11.57 -12.89 -8.76
N LEU A 52 -10.48 -12.58 -9.45
CA LEU A 52 -10.07 -11.21 -9.78
C LEU A 52 -11.07 -10.49 -10.69
N LEU A 53 -11.70 -11.21 -11.62
CA LEU A 53 -12.62 -10.64 -12.62
C LEU A 53 -14.09 -10.89 -12.28
N THR A 54 -14.39 -11.56 -11.17
CA THR A 54 -15.77 -11.84 -10.73
C THR A 54 -16.22 -10.93 -9.59
N ASN A 55 -15.31 -10.48 -8.71
CA ASN A 55 -15.66 -9.66 -7.56
C ASN A 55 -15.24 -8.19 -7.74
N PRO A 56 -16.17 -7.21 -7.74
CA PRO A 56 -15.85 -5.78 -7.81
C PRO A 56 -14.87 -5.29 -6.73
N ILE A 57 -14.86 -5.93 -5.55
CA ILE A 57 -13.92 -5.61 -4.46
C ILE A 57 -12.49 -5.92 -4.89
N ALA A 58 -12.28 -6.96 -5.71
CA ALA A 58 -10.97 -7.34 -6.23
C ALA A 58 -10.37 -6.27 -7.15
N ALA A 59 -11.21 -5.44 -7.80
CA ALA A 59 -10.72 -4.37 -8.68
C ALA A 59 -9.83 -3.37 -7.94
N ILE A 60 -10.03 -3.19 -6.63
CA ILE A 60 -9.22 -2.33 -5.76
C ILE A 60 -7.74 -2.77 -5.74
N TYR A 61 -7.45 -4.06 -5.96
CA TYR A 61 -6.08 -4.56 -6.01
C TYR A 61 -5.21 -3.85 -7.07
N THR A 62 -5.81 -3.46 -8.19
CA THR A 62 -5.09 -2.87 -9.33
C THR A 62 -4.57 -1.44 -9.09
N PRO A 63 -5.40 -0.44 -8.69
CA PRO A 63 -4.88 0.89 -8.38
C PRO A 63 -3.85 0.85 -7.26
N PHE A 64 -4.08 0.04 -6.21
CA PHE A 64 -3.11 -0.11 -5.11
C PHE A 64 -1.76 -0.68 -5.58
N SER A 65 -1.76 -1.54 -6.60
CA SER A 65 -0.51 -2.07 -7.18
C SER A 65 0.31 -1.00 -7.90
N PHE A 66 -0.33 -0.08 -8.62
CA PHE A 66 0.35 1.05 -9.27
C PHE A 66 0.90 2.04 -8.23
N ILE A 67 0.11 2.35 -7.19
CA ILE A 67 0.56 3.19 -6.07
C ILE A 67 1.78 2.53 -5.38
N LEU A 68 1.77 1.21 -5.20
CA LEU A 68 2.88 0.49 -4.58
C LEU A 68 4.20 0.66 -5.34
N VAL A 69 4.16 0.56 -6.67
CA VAL A 69 5.35 0.78 -7.51
C VAL A 69 5.88 2.20 -7.34
N TYR A 70 5.00 3.19 -7.26
CA TYR A 70 5.39 4.57 -6.99
C TYR A 70 6.02 4.74 -5.60
N GLU A 71 5.50 4.07 -4.57
CA GLU A 71 6.10 4.13 -3.24
C GLU A 71 7.50 3.51 -3.19
N VAL A 72 7.73 2.40 -3.92
CA VAL A 72 9.08 1.82 -4.06
C VAL A 72 10.03 2.81 -4.74
N PHE A 73 9.56 3.54 -5.77
CA PHE A 73 10.33 4.63 -6.36
C PHE A 73 10.68 5.72 -5.32
N LEU A 74 9.73 6.13 -4.48
CA LEU A 74 9.98 7.12 -3.44
C LEU A 74 10.98 6.65 -2.38
N VAL A 75 10.97 5.38 -2.02
CA VAL A 75 11.97 4.80 -1.10
C VAL A 75 13.38 4.99 -1.65
N VAL A 76 13.61 4.67 -2.93
CA VAL A 76 14.91 4.88 -3.59
C VAL A 76 15.25 6.37 -3.68
N TYR A 77 14.26 7.22 -3.99
CA TYR A 77 14.43 8.67 -4.07
C TYR A 77 14.85 9.31 -2.74
N TYR A 78 14.28 8.85 -1.61
CA TYR A 78 14.55 9.41 -0.28
C TYR A 78 15.71 8.75 0.46
N LEU A 79 16.19 7.58 0.02
CA LEU A 79 17.35 6.88 0.55
C LEU A 79 18.60 7.79 0.74
N PRO A 80 19.01 8.61 -0.26
CA PRO A 80 20.18 9.48 -0.10
C PRO A 80 19.93 10.73 0.75
N ARG A 81 18.66 11.09 1.07
CA ARG A 81 18.34 12.33 1.80
C ARG A 81 18.41 12.17 3.32
N SER A 82 17.80 11.12 3.87
CA SER A 82 17.95 10.73 5.28
C SER A 82 17.35 9.35 5.57
N ILE A 83 17.96 8.61 6.49
CA ILE A 83 17.46 7.30 6.95
C ILE A 83 16.04 7.42 7.52
N SER A 84 15.73 8.49 8.26
CA SER A 84 14.40 8.67 8.84
C SER A 84 13.29 8.86 7.79
N GLN A 85 13.57 9.58 6.69
CA GLN A 85 12.60 9.73 5.60
C GLN A 85 12.41 8.42 4.84
N TYR A 86 13.49 7.67 4.61
CA TYR A 86 13.43 6.33 4.03
C TYR A 86 12.56 5.38 4.86
N ILE A 87 12.79 5.29 6.18
CA ILE A 87 12.00 4.44 7.09
C ILE A 87 10.52 4.84 7.06
N ARG A 88 10.21 6.14 7.03
CA ARG A 88 8.81 6.61 6.89
C ARG A 88 8.16 6.09 5.62
N LYS A 89 8.85 6.16 4.48
CA LYS A 89 8.33 5.64 3.20
C LYS A 89 8.14 4.14 3.20
N GLN A 90 8.95 3.39 3.92
CA GLN A 90 8.69 1.96 4.11
C GLN A 90 7.42 1.67 4.89
N TYR A 91 7.07 2.48 5.91
CA TYR A 91 5.80 2.33 6.60
C TYR A 91 4.59 2.58 5.68
N GLU A 92 4.69 3.53 4.75
CA GLU A 92 3.67 3.77 3.73
C GLU A 92 3.52 2.55 2.82
N ILE A 93 4.62 1.94 2.36
CA ILE A 93 4.62 0.67 1.61
C ILE A 93 3.96 -0.46 2.39
N ILE A 94 4.38 -0.69 3.65
CA ILE A 94 3.86 -1.77 4.48
C ILE A 94 2.34 -1.61 4.65
N THR A 95 1.89 -0.39 4.96
CA THR A 95 0.45 -0.08 5.08
C THR A 95 -0.29 -0.39 3.78
N LEU A 96 0.25 0.03 2.64
CA LEU A 96 -0.37 -0.17 1.34
C LEU A 96 -0.44 -1.67 0.95
N ILE A 97 0.61 -2.45 1.24
CA ILE A 97 0.64 -3.90 1.03
C ILE A 97 -0.44 -4.57 1.89
N ILE A 98 -0.53 -4.20 3.16
CA ILE A 98 -1.52 -4.74 4.09
C ILE A 98 -2.93 -4.46 3.58
N VAL A 99 -3.26 -3.20 3.28
CA VAL A 99 -4.58 -2.81 2.78
C VAL A 99 -4.93 -3.57 1.49
N ARG A 100 -3.97 -3.69 0.56
CA ARG A 100 -4.11 -4.45 -0.67
C ARG A 100 -4.43 -5.93 -0.41
N ARG A 101 -3.73 -6.56 0.55
CA ARG A 101 -3.98 -7.95 0.93
C ARG A 101 -5.38 -8.11 1.50
N ILE A 102 -5.79 -7.23 2.42
CA ILE A 102 -7.13 -7.25 3.02
C ILE A 102 -8.22 -7.23 1.93
N PHE A 103 -8.15 -6.33 0.95
CA PHE A 103 -9.14 -6.28 -0.12
C PHE A 103 -9.12 -7.52 -1.03
N LYS A 104 -7.93 -8.04 -1.35
CA LYS A 104 -7.79 -9.29 -2.11
C LYS A 104 -8.43 -10.44 -1.36
N ASP A 105 -8.21 -10.50 -0.05
CA ASP A 105 -8.72 -11.57 0.78
C ASP A 105 -10.23 -11.46 0.95
N MET A 106 -10.75 -10.26 1.20
CA MET A 106 -12.20 -9.99 1.20
C MET A 106 -12.90 -10.40 -0.10
N ALA A 107 -12.23 -10.31 -1.25
CA ALA A 107 -12.82 -10.70 -2.51
C ALA A 107 -13.01 -12.22 -2.67
N ASN A 108 -12.29 -13.03 -1.88
CA ASN A 108 -12.32 -14.49 -1.90
C ASN A 108 -13.10 -15.10 -0.71
N ILE A 109 -13.66 -14.27 0.17
CA ILE A 109 -14.47 -14.76 1.31
C ILE A 109 -15.83 -15.22 0.79
N ASP A 110 -16.16 -16.48 1.04
CA ASP A 110 -17.53 -16.95 1.05
C ASP A 110 -18.09 -16.76 2.46
N VAL A 111 -19.09 -15.91 2.63
CA VAL A 111 -19.72 -15.66 3.95
C VAL A 111 -20.56 -16.88 4.34
N THR A 112 -19.89 -17.95 4.77
CA THR A 112 -20.50 -19.18 5.28
C THR A 112 -20.43 -19.21 6.80
N ALA A 113 -21.36 -19.91 7.45
CA ALA A 113 -21.43 -19.99 8.90
C ALA A 113 -20.21 -20.70 9.54
N ASP A 114 -19.39 -21.35 8.73
CA ASP A 114 -18.25 -22.19 9.12
C ASP A 114 -16.89 -21.46 8.98
N TRP A 115 -16.86 -20.17 9.34
CA TRP A 115 -15.68 -19.29 9.34
C TRP A 115 -14.42 -19.92 9.97
N PHE A 116 -14.58 -20.76 11.00
CA PHE A 116 -13.46 -21.42 11.70
C PHE A 116 -13.03 -22.75 11.08
N ASN A 117 -13.77 -23.29 10.12
CA ASN A 117 -13.41 -24.53 9.44
C ASN A 117 -12.71 -24.28 8.10
N GLN A 118 -12.91 -23.09 7.50
CA GLN A 118 -12.31 -22.74 6.22
C GLN A 118 -10.89 -22.19 6.40
N GLN A 119 -9.92 -22.86 5.77
CA GLN A 119 -8.49 -22.49 5.87
C GLN A 119 -8.21 -21.05 5.43
N TYR A 120 -8.93 -20.57 4.42
CA TYR A 120 -8.77 -19.21 3.89
C TYR A 120 -9.19 -18.14 4.89
N ASP A 121 -10.32 -18.35 5.58
CA ASP A 121 -10.89 -17.41 6.54
C ASP A 121 -10.04 -17.33 7.82
N LEU A 122 -9.48 -18.47 8.25
CA LEU A 122 -8.50 -18.53 9.33
C LEU A 122 -7.21 -17.76 8.98
N GLN A 123 -6.69 -17.95 7.76
CA GLN A 123 -5.50 -17.24 7.30
C GLN A 123 -5.70 -15.72 7.26
N LEU A 124 -6.85 -15.27 6.75
CA LEU A 124 -7.25 -13.87 6.77
C LEU A 124 -7.30 -13.33 8.21
N THR A 125 -7.89 -14.08 9.14
CA THR A 125 -7.95 -13.69 10.55
C THR A 125 -6.55 -13.51 11.13
N TYR A 126 -5.62 -14.44 10.87
CA TYR A 126 -4.23 -14.32 11.32
C TYR A 126 -3.50 -13.14 10.70
N ASP A 127 -3.72 -12.86 9.41
CA ASP A 127 -3.14 -11.72 8.72
C ASP A 127 -3.65 -10.37 9.27
N LEU A 128 -4.95 -10.28 9.57
CA LEU A 128 -5.56 -9.09 10.17
C LEU A 128 -5.06 -8.86 11.60
N VAL A 129 -5.03 -9.90 12.44
CA VAL A 129 -4.53 -9.80 13.81
C VAL A 129 -3.05 -9.43 13.82
N SER A 130 -2.23 -10.09 13.00
CA SER A 130 -0.79 -9.80 12.89
C SER A 130 -0.54 -8.37 12.42
N THR A 131 -1.34 -7.89 11.47
CA THR A 131 -1.32 -6.49 11.01
C THR A 131 -1.62 -5.52 12.15
N LEU A 132 -2.67 -5.76 12.94
CA LEU A 132 -3.06 -4.91 14.05
C LEU A 132 -1.97 -4.86 15.13
N VAL A 133 -1.39 -6.01 15.46
CA VAL A 133 -0.28 -6.11 16.43
C VAL A 133 0.93 -5.34 15.91
N LEU A 134 1.30 -5.50 14.63
CA LEU A 134 2.42 -4.78 14.03
C LEU A 134 2.18 -3.26 14.07
N PHE A 135 1.00 -2.79 13.67
CA PHE A 135 0.62 -1.39 13.76
C PHE A 135 0.71 -0.85 15.18
N PHE A 136 0.25 -1.63 16.16
CA PHE A 136 0.30 -1.26 17.57
C PHE A 136 1.75 -1.13 18.07
N ILE A 137 2.65 -2.04 17.69
CA ILE A 137 4.06 -1.95 18.05
C ILE A 137 4.73 -0.73 17.41
N ILE A 138 4.46 -0.46 16.12
CA ILE A 138 4.97 0.72 15.42
C ILE A 138 4.46 2.01 16.07
N PHE A 139 3.18 2.04 16.43
CA PHE A 139 2.57 3.15 17.15
C PHE A 139 3.27 3.39 18.49
N LEU A 140 3.49 2.32 19.27
CA LEU A 140 4.15 2.38 20.56
C LEU A 140 5.60 2.90 20.45
N PHE A 141 6.35 2.40 19.47
CA PHE A 141 7.70 2.86 19.17
C PHE A 141 7.74 4.36 18.85
N ASN A 142 6.84 4.82 17.96
CA ASN A 142 6.76 6.23 17.61
C ASN A 142 6.33 7.10 18.79
N TYR A 143 5.38 6.63 19.60
CA TYR A 143 4.92 7.33 20.80
C TYR A 143 6.08 7.56 21.78
N PHE A 144 6.85 6.52 22.12
CA PHE A 144 7.97 6.64 23.04
C PHE A 144 9.14 7.47 22.49
N ASN A 145 9.48 7.27 21.21
CA ASN A 145 10.58 8.01 20.59
C ASN A 145 10.28 9.52 20.51
N THR A 146 9.02 9.88 20.25
CA THR A 146 8.59 11.29 20.20
C THR A 146 8.51 11.91 21.60
N ARG A 147 8.14 11.14 22.63
CA ARG A 147 8.12 11.60 24.04
C ARG A 147 9.52 11.91 24.55
N ASN A 148 10.50 11.04 24.28
CA ASN A 148 11.89 11.24 24.68
C ASN A 148 12.51 12.48 24.02
N LYS A 149 12.17 12.75 22.76
CA LYS A 149 12.63 13.96 22.06
C LYS A 149 12.09 15.26 22.69
N LYS A 150 10.82 15.27 23.11
CA LYS A 150 10.21 16.41 23.82
C LYS A 150 10.80 16.63 25.23
N LEU A 151 11.16 15.56 25.93
CA LEU A 151 11.78 15.64 27.26
C LEU A 151 13.20 16.21 27.20
N ASN A 152 14.00 15.81 26.21
CA ASN A 152 15.35 16.36 26.01
C ASN A 152 15.34 17.83 25.60
N LEU A 153 14.44 18.25 24.70
CA LEU A 153 14.27 19.66 24.31
C LEU A 153 13.83 20.56 25.47
N LYS A 154 13.16 20.01 26.49
CA LYS A 154 12.77 20.77 27.69
C LYS A 154 13.93 20.90 28.68
N LYS A 155 14.83 19.92 28.75
CA LYS A 155 16.05 19.99 29.58
C LYS A 155 17.03 21.04 29.07
N GLU A 156 17.25 21.08 27.75
CA GLU A 156 18.17 22.01 27.08
C GLU A 156 17.71 23.49 27.10
N LYS A 157 16.46 23.76 27.49
CA LYS A 157 15.93 25.12 27.69
C LYS A 157 15.95 25.58 29.15
N VAL A 158 16.29 24.69 30.07
CA VAL A 158 16.30 24.95 31.53
C VAL A 158 17.73 25.08 32.07
N GLU A 159 18.73 24.59 31.32
CA GLU A 159 20.14 24.99 31.44
C GLU A 159 20.41 26.28 30.65
#